data_AF-A0A2A4PMH5-F1
#
_entry.id   AF-A0A2A4PMH5-F1
#
_cell.length_a   1.000
_cell.length_b   1.000
_cell.length_c   1.000
_cell.angle_alpha   90.00
_cell.angle_beta   90.00
_cell.angle_gamma   90.00
#
_symmetry.space_group_name_H-M   'P 1'
#
loop_
_entity.id
_entity.type
_entity.pdbx_description
1 polymer ?
#
loop_
_entity_poly.entity_id
_entity_poly.type
_entity_poly.pdbx_seq_one_letter_code
_entity_poly.pdbx_strand_id
1 'polypeptide(L)'
;MKAIHSMTNEKEISTSGLIAKGYLMVNLPTTIIILAMWIGLWKLFDLDYLISLMLGTLAGWYYWAYSVRKWIQWAHKNQVSPDRILQMGRLGFLLWRKKTITDALENEAQ
;
A
#
# COMPACT_ATOMS: atom_id res chain seq x y z
N MET A 1 19.20 34.33 -28.09
CA MET A 1 18.59 33.02 -28.42
C MET A 1 17.86 32.52 -27.20
N LYS A 2 16.53 32.36 -27.33
CA LYS A 2 15.57 32.16 -26.24
C LYS A 2 14.79 30.87 -26.56
N ALA A 3 15.26 29.75 -26.00
CA ALA A 3 14.65 28.42 -25.92
C ALA A 3 15.77 27.55 -25.33
N ILE A 4 15.69 26.91 -24.16
CA ILE A 4 14.81 25.81 -23.78
C ILE A 4 14.85 25.77 -22.25
N HIS A 5 13.78 26.17 -21.57
CA HIS A 5 13.58 25.80 -20.18
C HIS A 5 12.09 25.54 -19.97
N SER A 6 11.57 24.59 -20.74
CA SER A 6 10.37 23.84 -20.37
C SER A 6 10.77 22.89 -19.23
N MET A 7 11.04 23.44 -18.04
CA MET A 7 10.91 22.65 -16.83
C MET A 7 9.41 22.52 -16.60
N THR A 8 8.87 21.41 -17.12
CA THR A 8 7.58 20.89 -16.72
C THR A 8 7.55 20.92 -15.20
N ASN A 9 6.67 21.76 -14.67
CA ASN A 9 6.37 21.85 -13.25
C ASN A 9 5.54 20.60 -12.91
N GLU A 10 6.14 19.42 -13.05
CA GLU A 10 5.54 18.17 -12.61
C GLU A 10 5.44 18.28 -11.09
N LYS A 11 4.21 18.45 -10.60
CA LYS A 11 3.94 18.52 -9.17
C LYS A 11 4.52 17.28 -8.50
N GLU A 12 5.71 17.39 -7.93
CA GLU A 12 6.27 16.36 -7.07
C GLU A 12 5.19 15.98 -6.06
N ILE A 13 4.86 14.69 -6.00
CA ILE A 13 3.87 14.23 -5.04
C ILE A 13 4.34 14.62 -3.65
N SER A 14 3.55 15.47 -2.98
CA SER A 14 3.79 15.86 -1.61
C SER A 14 3.84 14.61 -0.72
N THR A 15 4.72 14.64 0.28
CA THR A 15 4.88 13.56 1.25
C THR A 15 3.54 13.12 1.86
N SER A 16 2.69 14.08 2.22
CA SER A 16 1.36 13.80 2.75
C SER A 16 0.44 13.13 1.73
N GLY A 17 0.58 13.48 0.45
CA GLY A 17 -0.18 12.86 -0.65
C GLY A 17 0.23 11.40 -0.87
N LEU A 18 1.53 11.10 -0.79
CA LEU A 18 2.05 9.74 -0.91
C LEU A 18 1.55 8.85 0.24
N ILE A 19 1.61 9.35 1.48
CA ILE A 19 1.12 8.65 2.67
C ILE A 19 -0.41 8.46 2.59
N ALA A 20 -1.16 9.52 2.29
CA ALA A 20 -2.62 9.45 2.19
C ALA A 20 -3.06 8.42 1.13
N LYS A 21 -2.39 8.40 -0.02
CA LYS A 21 -2.66 7.41 -1.07
C LYS A 21 -2.37 5.99 -0.58
N GLY A 22 -1.27 5.79 0.16
CA GLY A 22 -0.95 4.50 0.77
C GLY A 22 -2.02 4.04 1.76
N TYR A 23 -2.48 4.92 2.66
CA TYR A 23 -3.58 4.60 3.57
C TYR A 23 -4.86 4.23 2.83
N LEU A 24 -5.23 4.99 1.80
CA LEU A 24 -6.46 4.76 1.03
C LEU A 24 -6.39 3.49 0.16
N MET A 25 -5.23 3.18 -0.42
CA MET A 25 -5.08 2.01 -1.29
C MET A 25 -4.80 0.72 -0.52
N VAL A 26 -4.16 0.81 0.65
CA VAL A 26 -3.64 -0.36 1.36
C VAL A 26 -4.34 -0.53 2.71
N ASN A 27 -4.17 0.41 3.64
CA ASN A 27 -4.60 0.21 5.03
C ASN A 27 -6.12 0.20 5.18
N LEU A 28 -6.82 1.18 4.59
CA LEU A 28 -8.27 1.29 4.75
C LEU A 28 -9.02 0.07 4.18
N PRO A 29 -8.76 -0.39 2.94
CA PRO A 29 -9.44 -1.58 2.43
C PRO A 29 -9.02 -2.86 3.18
N THR A 30 -7.76 -2.97 3.59
CA THR A 30 -7.29 -4.09 4.43
C THR A 30 -8.08 -4.17 5.74
N THR A 31 -8.23 -3.05 6.44
CA THR A 31 -8.99 -2.99 7.70
C THR A 31 -10.45 -3.34 7.48
N ILE A 32 -11.07 -2.86 6.39
CA ILE A 32 -12.46 -3.21 6.04
C ILE A 32 -12.59 -4.73 5.83
N ILE A 33 -11.65 -5.36 5.11
CA ILE A 33 -11.66 -6.81 4.88
C ILE A 33 -11.53 -7.57 6.20
N ILE A 34 -10.60 -7.18 7.08
CA ILE A 34 -10.41 -7.81 8.39
C ILE A 34 -11.69 -7.73 9.21
N LEU A 35 -12.27 -6.53 9.34
CA LEU A 35 -13.47 -6.30 10.14
C LEU A 35 -14.69 -7.04 9.57
N ALA A 36 -14.90 -6.96 8.25
CA ALA A 36 -16.02 -7.62 7.60
C ALA A 36 -15.94 -9.14 7.75
N MET A 37 -14.76 -9.73 7.54
CA MET A 37 -14.54 -11.17 7.71
C MET A 37 -14.69 -11.59 9.17
N TRP A 38 -14.06 -10.88 10.10
CA TRP A 38 -14.12 -11.23 11.51
C TRP A 38 -15.55 -11.13 12.06
N ILE A 39 -16.25 -10.01 11.82
CA ILE A 39 -17.63 -9.81 12.28
C ILE A 39 -18.56 -10.79 11.56
N GLY A 40 -18.38 -10.99 10.25
CA GLY A 40 -19.19 -11.93 9.47
C GLY A 40 -19.07 -13.36 10.00
N LEU A 41 -17.84 -13.87 10.16
CA LEU A 41 -17.59 -15.21 10.67
C LEU A 41 -18.11 -15.40 12.10
N TRP A 42 -17.89 -14.41 12.98
CA TRP A 42 -18.33 -14.50 14.37
C TRP A 42 -19.85 -14.39 14.51
N LYS A 43 -20.48 -13.42 13.86
CA LYS A 43 -21.92 -13.11 14.08
C LYS A 43 -22.87 -13.86 13.18
N LEU A 44 -22.47 -14.16 11.94
CA LEU A 44 -23.36 -14.77 10.94
C LEU A 44 -23.15 -16.28 10.80
N PHE A 45 -21.94 -16.76 11.06
CA PHE A 45 -21.58 -18.18 10.96
C PHE A 45 -21.32 -18.84 12.32
N ASP A 46 -21.52 -18.08 13.42
CA ASP A 46 -21.37 -18.52 14.82
C ASP A 46 -20.02 -19.21 15.10
N LEU A 47 -18.98 -18.78 14.39
CA LEU A 47 -17.64 -19.31 14.51
C LEU A 47 -16.97 -18.71 15.76
N ASP A 48 -16.06 -19.46 16.39
CA ASP A 48 -15.31 -18.98 17.55
C ASP A 48 -14.67 -17.60 17.29
N TYR A 49 -14.69 -16.75 18.31
CA TYR A 49 -14.20 -15.38 18.21
C TYR A 49 -12.73 -15.31 17.77
N LEU A 50 -11.87 -16.11 18.38
CA LEU A 50 -10.43 -16.12 18.09
C LEU A 50 -10.18 -16.69 16.69
N ILE A 51 -10.86 -17.78 16.32
CA ILE A 51 -10.75 -18.36 14.97
C ILE A 51 -11.20 -17.36 13.90
N SER A 52 -12.33 -16.68 14.12
CA SER A 52 -12.87 -15.65 13.23
C SER A 52 -11.90 -14.49 13.04
N LEU A 53 -11.29 -14.02 14.13
CA LEU A 53 -10.30 -12.95 14.10
C LEU A 53 -9.03 -13.36 13.36
N MET A 54 -8.56 -14.59 13.57
CA MET A 54 -7.41 -15.15 12.85
C MET A 54 -7.68 -15.23 11.35
N LEU A 55 -8.83 -15.75 10.93
CA LEU A 55 -9.22 -15.85 9.53
C LEU A 55 -9.39 -14.48 8.88
N GLY A 56 -10.01 -13.53 9.57
CA GLY A 56 -10.12 -12.14 9.10
C GLY A 56 -8.75 -11.49 8.90
N THR A 57 -7.84 -11.69 9.87
CA THR A 57 -6.47 -11.18 9.80
C THR A 57 -5.69 -11.81 8.64
N LEU A 58 -5.81 -13.12 8.42
CA LEU A 58 -5.17 -13.81 7.30
C LEU A 58 -5.67 -13.28 5.94
N ALA A 59 -6.98 -13.08 5.80
CA ALA A 59 -7.57 -12.52 4.59
C ALA A 59 -7.09 -11.08 4.33
N GLY A 60 -7.08 -10.24 5.38
CA GLY A 60 -6.54 -8.89 5.32
C GLY A 60 -5.06 -8.86 4.94
N TRP A 61 -4.26 -9.74 5.53
CA TRP A 61 -2.82 -9.84 5.26
C TRP A 61 -2.54 -10.19 3.79
N TYR A 62 -3.30 -11.13 3.22
CA TYR A 62 -3.18 -11.47 1.81
C TYR A 62 -3.48 -10.27 0.90
N TYR A 63 -4.57 -9.56 1.17
CA TYR A 63 -4.92 -8.35 0.42
C TYR A 63 -3.86 -7.25 0.58
N TRP A 64 -3.39 -7.02 1.80
CA TRP A 64 -2.35 -6.03 2.09
C TRP A 64 -1.08 -6.30 1.27
N ALA A 65 -0.62 -7.56 1.24
CA ALA A 65 0.60 -7.95 0.53
C ALA A 65 0.51 -7.69 -0.97
N TYR A 66 -0.68 -7.85 -1.55
CA TYR A 66 -0.96 -7.51 -2.94
C TYR A 66 -1.02 -5.99 -3.16
N SER A 67 -1.79 -5.29 -2.33
CA SER A 67 -2.07 -3.86 -2.49
C SER A 67 -0.86 -2.98 -2.22
N VAL A 68 0.03 -3.38 -1.30
CA VAL A 68 1.26 -2.64 -1.04
C VAL A 68 2.18 -2.62 -2.27
N ARG A 69 2.24 -3.72 -3.03
CA ARG A 69 3.02 -3.80 -4.28
C ARG A 69 2.47 -2.83 -5.32
N LYS A 70 1.14 -2.79 -5.47
CA LYS A 70 0.47 -1.82 -6.35
C LYS A 70 0.73 -0.37 -5.95
N TRP A 71 0.75 -0.08 -4.66
CA TRP A 71 1.07 1.25 -4.17
C TRP A 71 2.53 1.63 -4.48
N ILE A 72 3.48 0.70 -4.32
CA ILE A 72 4.89 0.91 -4.68
C ILE A 72 5.03 1.20 -6.18
N GLN A 73 4.42 0.39 -7.03
CA GLN A 73 4.42 0.57 -8.49
C GLN A 73 3.78 1.91 -8.88
N TRP A 74 2.66 2.27 -8.27
CA TRP A 74 2.03 3.57 -8.46
C TRP A 74 2.97 4.71 -8.05
N ALA A 75 3.63 4.63 -6.90
CA ALA A 75 4.56 5.66 -6.45
C ALA A 75 5.75 5.79 -7.40
N HIS A 76 6.30 4.68 -7.88
CA HIS A 76 7.39 4.66 -8.85
C HIS A 76 6.99 5.29 -10.20
N LYS A 77 5.78 4.97 -10.72
CA LYS A 77 5.22 5.60 -11.93
C LYS A 77 5.04 7.10 -11.80
N ASN A 78 4.86 7.61 -10.58
CA ASN A 78 4.78 9.04 -10.29
C ASN A 78 6.15 9.63 -9.89
N GLN A 79 7.24 9.03 -10.36
CA GLN A 79 8.62 9.50 -10.20
C GLN A 79 9.09 9.62 -8.74
N VAL A 80 8.45 8.89 -7.81
CA VAL A 80 8.90 8.84 -6.42
C VAL A 80 10.08 7.87 -6.32
N SER A 81 11.22 8.34 -5.80
CA SER A 81 12.41 7.51 -5.63
C SER A 81 12.17 6.34 -4.66
N PRO A 82 12.79 5.16 -4.89
CA PRO A 82 12.66 3.99 -4.01
C PRO A 82 13.00 4.27 -2.54
N ASP A 83 13.98 5.14 -2.28
CA ASP A 83 14.37 5.49 -0.91
C ASP A 83 13.30 6.35 -0.22
N ARG A 84 12.64 7.26 -0.97
CA ARG A 84 11.50 8.04 -0.47
C ARG A 84 10.28 7.15 -0.24
N ILE A 85 10.03 6.16 -1.12
CA ILE A 85 8.99 5.14 -0.91
C ILE A 85 9.27 4.34 0.37
N LEU A 86 10.52 3.95 0.63
CA LEU A 86 10.89 3.23 1.86
C LEU A 86 10.67 4.07 3.11
N GLN A 87 11.09 5.33 3.09
CA GLN A 87 10.92 6.24 4.22
C GLN A 87 9.45 6.45 4.54
N MET A 88 8.63 6.78 3.53
CA MET A 88 7.20 7.03 3.73
C MET A 88 6.43 5.75 4.01
N GLY A 89 6.85 4.65 3.42
CA GLY A 89 6.31 3.32 3.69
C GLY A 89 6.49 2.91 5.15
N ARG A 90 7.63 3.23 5.77
CA ARG A 90 7.87 3.00 7.20
C ARG A 90 7.04 3.93 8.07
N LEU A 91 6.99 5.23 7.72
CA LEU A 91 6.22 6.23 8.47
C LEU A 91 4.71 5.97 8.45
N GLY A 92 4.18 5.56 7.29
CA GLY A 92 2.76 5.25 7.10
C GLY A 92 2.37 3.85 7.57
N PHE A 93 3.28 3.10 8.19
CA PHE A 93 3.06 1.71 8.57
C PHE A 93 2.60 0.84 7.38
N LEU A 94 3.15 1.08 6.19
CA LEU A 94 2.82 0.41 4.94
C LEU A 94 3.85 -0.64 4.53
N LEU A 95 5.15 -0.42 4.77
CA LEU A 95 6.20 -1.41 4.47
C LEU A 95 7.46 -1.20 5.33
N TRP A 96 8.20 -2.28 5.58
CA TRP A 96 9.34 -2.29 6.51
C TRP A 96 10.67 -2.57 5.81
N ARG A 97 10.63 -3.41 4.77
CA ARG A 97 11.82 -3.98 4.11
C ARG A 97 12.00 -3.40 2.72
N LYS A 98 13.24 -3.01 2.41
CA LYS A 98 13.63 -2.54 1.07
C LYS A 98 13.41 -3.62 -0.01
N LYS A 99 13.60 -4.89 0.35
CA LYS A 99 13.32 -6.04 -0.52
C LYS A 99 11.91 -6.02 -1.12
N THR A 100 10.90 -5.63 -0.35
CA THR A 100 9.52 -5.53 -0.84
C THR A 100 9.36 -4.53 -1.99
N ILE A 101 10.19 -3.49 -2.01
CA ILE A 101 10.20 -2.49 -3.10
C ILE A 101 10.89 -3.09 -4.32
N THR A 102 12.07 -3.70 -4.16
CA THR A 102 12.79 -4.36 -5.25
C THR A 102 11.93 -5.43 -5.91
N ASP A 103 11.36 -6.35 -5.13
CA ASP A 103 10.48 -7.41 -5.63
C ASP A 103 9.27 -6.81 -6.38
N ALA A 104 8.67 -5.72 -5.88
CA ALA A 104 7.51 -5.09 -6.52
C ALA A 104 7.83 -4.43 -7.87
N LEU A 105 9.05 -3.90 -8.02
CA LEU A 105 9.51 -3.26 -9.26
C LEU A 105 10.03 -4.28 -10.28
N GLU A 106 10.68 -5.36 -9.85
CA GLU A 106 11.12 -6.44 -10.75
C GLU A 106 9.93 -7.16 -11.40
N ASN A 107 8.85 -7.39 -10.66
CA ASN A 107 7.61 -8.00 -11.18
C ASN A 107 6.82 -7.10 -12.14
N GLU A 108 7.18 -5.83 -12.29
CA GLU A 108 6.57 -4.90 -13.25
C GLU A 108 7.34 -4.84 -14.59
N ALA A 109 8.61 -5.23 -14.58
CA ALA A 109 9.46 -5.26 -15.78
C ALA A 109 9.33 -6.55 -16.61
N GLN A 110 8.54 -7.52 -16.13
CA GLN A 110 8.19 -8.78 -16.81
C GLN A 110 6.80 -8.68 -17.42
#